data_AF-A0A950Z5J9-F1
#
_entry.id   AF-A0A950Z5J9-F1
#
_cell.length_a   1.000
_cell.length_b   1.000
_cell.length_c   1.000
_cell.angle_alpha   90.00
_cell.angle_beta   90.00
_cell.angle_gamma   90.00
#
_symmetry.space_group_name_H-M   'P 1'
#
loop_
_entity.id
_entity.type
_entity.pdbx_description
1 polymer ?
#
loop_
_entity_poly.entity_id
_entity_poly.type
_entity_poly.pdbx_seq_one_letter_code
_entity_poly.pdbx_strand_id
1 'polypeptide(L)'
;LAYRVMKYDEGQYVLLQFNAKPETVKEIERRLRVADLVLKFLTVRIDEKLKRIEKRRKAREKRAARKPPAPPSAPAVASPLLPAEPAAPVPGAPGSSTTPAAPAPETPAATE
;
A
#
# COMPACT_ATOMS: atom_id res chain seq x y z
N LEU A 1 -7.77 13.12 7.70
CA LEU A 1 -8.79 13.12 6.61
C LEU A 1 -8.29 14.03 5.48
N ALA A 2 -8.74 13.84 4.23
CA ALA A 2 -8.32 14.73 3.13
C ALA A 2 -8.86 16.17 3.27
N TYR A 3 -9.92 16.33 4.05
CA TYR A 3 -10.52 17.61 4.43
C TYR A 3 -11.25 17.44 5.76
N ARG A 4 -11.52 18.55 6.45
CA ARG A 4 -12.16 18.56 7.76
C ARG A 4 -13.64 18.13 7.65
N VAL A 5 -14.07 17.20 8.49
CA VAL A 5 -15.46 16.71 8.54
C VAL A 5 -15.98 16.85 9.96
N MET A 6 -17.10 17.55 10.17
CA MET A 6 -17.68 17.78 11.50
C MET A 6 -16.67 18.28 12.54
N LYS A 7 -15.70 19.09 12.11
CA LYS A 7 -14.60 19.64 12.92
C LYS A 7 -13.48 18.66 13.30
N TYR A 8 -13.53 17.41 12.83
CA TYR A 8 -12.46 16.43 12.97
C TYR A 8 -11.50 16.49 11.79
N ASP A 9 -10.20 16.45 12.10
CA ASP A 9 -9.11 16.45 11.12
C ASP A 9 -8.52 15.04 10.93
N GLU A 10 -8.72 14.15 11.91
CA GLU A 10 -8.29 12.76 11.90
C GLU A 10 -9.48 11.79 12.04
N GLY A 11 -9.28 10.54 11.64
CA GLY A 11 -10.30 9.50 11.76
C GLY A 11 -9.78 8.14 11.32
N GLN A 12 -10.37 7.07 11.85
CA GLN A 12 -10.07 5.71 11.46
C GLN A 12 -11.08 5.18 10.46
N TYR A 13 -10.58 4.47 9.44
CA TYR A 13 -11.40 3.83 8.43
C TYR A 13 -11.41 2.33 8.64
N VAL A 14 -12.61 1.75 8.66
CA VAL A 14 -12.81 0.31 8.77
C VAL A 14 -13.63 -0.16 7.58
N LEU A 15 -13.11 -1.15 6.85
CA LEU A 15 -13.87 -1.85 5.83
C LEU A 15 -14.41 -3.16 6.42
N LEU A 16 -15.73 -3.32 6.40
CA LEU A 16 -16.39 -4.54 6.83
C LEU A 16 -17.12 -5.17 5.65
N GLN A 17 -16.84 -6.45 5.39
CA GLN A 17 -17.59 -7.25 4.43
C GLN A 17 -18.42 -8.27 5.19
N PHE A 18 -19.73 -8.20 5.04
CA PHE A 18 -20.66 -9.12 5.68
C PHE A 18 -21.77 -9.52 4.72
N ASN A 19 -22.38 -10.68 4.97
CA ASN A 19 -23.57 -11.14 4.29
C ASN A 19 -24.72 -11.17 5.29
N ALA A 20 -25.78 -10.41 5.03
CA ALA A 20 -26.93 -10.31 5.90
C ALA A 20 -28.21 -10.09 5.09
N LYS A 21 -29.35 -10.33 5.75
CA LYS A 21 -30.68 -10.01 5.20
C LYS A 21 -30.85 -8.49 5.08
N PRO A 22 -31.69 -8.01 4.14
CA PRO A 22 -31.91 -6.58 3.93
C PRO A 22 -32.48 -5.86 5.16
N GLU A 23 -33.28 -6.55 5.97
CA GLU A 23 -33.82 -6.02 7.24
C GLU A 23 -32.70 -5.67 8.22
N THR A 24 -31.75 -6.59 8.41
CA THR A 24 -30.61 -6.38 9.31
C THR A 24 -29.69 -5.25 8.82
N VAL A 25 -29.48 -5.12 7.50
CA VAL A 25 -28.71 -4.01 6.94
C VAL A 25 -29.36 -2.66 7.28
N LYS A 26 -30.69 -2.57 7.16
CA LYS A 26 -31.45 -1.36 7.48
C LYS A 26 -31.35 -0.99 8.97
N GLU A 27 -31.37 -1.98 9.86
CA GLU A 27 -31.18 -1.77 11.29
C GLU A 27 -29.77 -1.26 11.62
N ILE A 28 -28.73 -1.84 11.00
CA ILE A 28 -27.35 -1.40 11.18
C ILE A 28 -27.20 0.05 10.73
N GLU A 29 -27.73 0.42 9.55
CA GLU A 29 -27.70 1.80 9.07
C GLU A 29 -28.39 2.76 10.03
N ARG A 30 -29.52 2.37 10.62
CA ARG A 30 -30.21 3.19 11.64
C ARG A 30 -29.34 3.38 12.88
N ARG A 31 -28.68 2.33 13.37
CA ARG A 31 -27.78 2.41 14.53
C ARG A 31 -26.55 3.28 14.23
N LEU A 32 -25.96 3.14 13.05
CA LEU A 32 -24.81 3.95 12.62
C LEU A 32 -25.13 5.44 12.47
N ARG A 33 -26.38 5.80 12.15
CA ARG A 33 -26.82 7.20 12.12
C ARG A 33 -26.94 7.84 13.51
N VAL A 34 -27.25 7.03 14.52
CA VAL A 34 -27.43 7.49 15.90
C VAL A 34 -26.11 7.45 16.68
N ALA A 35 -25.17 6.61 16.26
CA ALA A 35 -23.87 6.50 16.90
C ALA A 35 -22.98 7.71 16.55
N ASP A 36 -22.73 8.58 17.53
CA ASP A 36 -21.88 9.77 17.39
C ASP A 36 -20.41 9.45 17.06
N LEU A 37 -19.97 8.21 17.30
CA LEU A 37 -18.62 7.74 16.96
C LEU A 37 -18.38 7.66 15.45
N VAL A 38 -19.44 7.51 14.64
CA VAL A 38 -19.32 7.28 13.20
C VAL A 38 -19.60 8.57 12.44
N LEU A 39 -18.53 9.21 11.96
CA LEU A 39 -18.63 10.47 11.20
C LEU A 39 -19.32 10.29 9.84
N LYS A 40 -18.99 9.21 9.12
CA LYS A 40 -19.53 8.93 7.80
C LYS A 40 -19.46 7.43 7.51
N PHE A 41 -20.51 6.89 6.91
CA PHE A 41 -20.56 5.51 6.45
C PHE A 41 -21.05 5.44 5.00
N LEU A 42 -20.68 4.37 4.30
CA LEU A 42 -21.11 4.08 2.94
C LEU A 42 -21.41 2.59 2.82
N THR A 43 -22.67 2.24 2.56
CA THR A 43 -23.08 0.87 2.27
C THR A 43 -23.10 0.66 0.77
N VAL A 44 -22.42 -0.39 0.29
CA VAL A 44 -22.39 -0.75 -1.14
C VAL A 44 -22.84 -2.19 -1.31
N ARG A 45 -23.76 -2.45 -2.24
CA ARG A 45 -24.14 -3.82 -2.62
C ARG A 45 -23.05 -4.45 -3.48
N ILE A 46 -22.53 -5.60 -3.04
CA ILE A 46 -21.38 -6.29 -3.66
C ILE A 46 -21.81 -7.58 -4.41
N ASP A 47 -23.06 -8.02 -4.28
CA ASP A 47 -23.53 -9.32 -4.80
C ASP A 47 -23.21 -9.54 -6.28
N GLU A 48 -23.44 -8.53 -7.12
CA GLU A 48 -23.15 -8.61 -8.56
C GLU A 48 -21.65 -8.53 -8.86
N LYS A 49 -20.92 -7.75 -8.07
CA LYS A 49 -19.48 -7.55 -8.24
C LYS A 49 -18.69 -8.80 -7.85
N LEU A 50 -19.09 -9.49 -6.76
CA LEU A 50 -18.46 -10.76 -6.35
C LEU A 50 -18.61 -11.82 -7.43
N LYS A 51 -19.81 -12.02 -7.98
CA LYS A 51 -20.05 -12.97 -9.09
C LYS A 51 -19.16 -12.69 -10.30
N ARG A 52 -19.00 -11.40 -10.67
CA ARG A 52 -18.13 -10.99 -11.78
C ARG A 52 -16.64 -11.20 -11.48
N ILE A 53 -16.21 -10.88 -10.26
CA ILE A 53 -14.83 -11.07 -9.81
C ILE A 53 -14.47 -12.55 -9.79
N GLU A 54 -15.33 -13.41 -9.24
CA GLU A 54 -15.12 -14.86 -9.23
C GLU A 54 -15.04 -15.45 -10.63
N LYS A 55 -15.95 -15.04 -11.54
CA LYS A 55 -15.90 -15.49 -12.95
C LYS A 55 -14.58 -15.10 -13.62
N ARG A 56 -14.13 -13.86 -13.40
CA ARG A 56 -12.86 -13.35 -13.95
C ARG A 56 -11.65 -14.05 -13.31
N ARG A 57 -11.69 -14.29 -12.00
CA ARG A 57 -10.64 -14.99 -11.25
C ARG A 57 -10.50 -16.43 -11.74
N LYS A 58 -11.61 -17.17 -11.85
CA LYS A 58 -11.62 -18.53 -12.42
C LYS A 58 -11.11 -18.56 -13.87
N ALA A 59 -11.44 -17.56 -14.69
CA ALA A 59 -10.92 -17.46 -16.05
C ALA A 59 -9.40 -17.19 -16.09
N ARG A 60 -8.88 -16.34 -15.18
CA ARG A 60 -7.45 -16.09 -15.03
C ARG A 60 -6.70 -17.32 -14.54
N GLU A 61 -7.23 -18.03 -13.55
CA GLU A 61 -6.65 -19.28 -13.03
C GLU A 61 -6.63 -20.37 -14.11
N LYS A 62 -7.70 -20.55 -14.89
CA LYS A 62 -7.70 -21.47 -16.04
C LYS A 62 -6.69 -21.09 -17.12
N ARG A 63 -6.52 -19.80 -17.40
CA ARG A 63 -5.53 -19.32 -18.37
C ARG A 63 -4.10 -19.46 -17.85
N ALA A 64 -3.88 -19.24 -16.54
CA ALA A 64 -2.59 -19.44 -15.89
C ALA A 64 -2.22 -20.93 -15.84
N ALA A 65 -3.16 -21.82 -15.53
CA ALA A 65 -2.96 -23.26 -15.56
C ALA A 65 -2.68 -23.81 -16.98
N ARG A 66 -3.16 -23.13 -18.03
CA ARG A 66 -2.86 -23.45 -19.43
C ARG A 66 -1.63 -22.73 -19.99
N LYS A 67 -1.06 -21.77 -19.25
CA LYS A 67 0.14 -21.07 -19.69
C LYS A 67 1.36 -21.85 -19.15
N PRO A 68 2.19 -22.46 -20.00
CA PRO A 68 3.41 -23.09 -19.53
C PRO A 68 4.31 -22.03 -18.87
N PRO A 69 5.12 -22.41 -17.87
CA PRO A 69 6.11 -21.50 -17.31
C PRO A 69 6.95 -20.95 -18.45
N ALA A 70 7.15 -19.63 -18.46
CA ALA A 70 8.13 -19.04 -19.36
C ALA A 70 9.47 -19.76 -19.10
N PRO A 71 10.21 -20.16 -20.15
CA PRO A 71 11.50 -20.77 -19.96
C PRO A 71 12.34 -19.83 -19.09
N PRO A 72 13.10 -20.37 -18.11
CA PRO A 72 14.01 -19.54 -17.35
C PRO A 72 14.90 -18.81 -18.35
N SER A 73 14.97 -17.49 -18.21
CA SER A 73 16.08 -16.75 -18.81
C SER A 73 17.34 -17.48 -18.37
N ALA A 74 18.03 -18.10 -19.32
CA ALA A 74 19.27 -18.79 -19.06
C ALA A 74 20.24 -17.80 -18.38
N PRO A 75 20.85 -18.16 -17.25
CA PRO A 75 21.96 -17.41 -16.71
C PRO A 75 23.20 -17.68 -17.59
N ALA A 76 23.98 -16.64 -17.81
CA ALA A 76 25.40 -16.69 -18.18
C ALA A 76 25.79 -17.41 -19.50
N VAL A 77 25.92 -16.61 -20.58
CA VAL A 77 27.16 -16.64 -21.37
C VAL A 77 28.07 -15.58 -20.75
N ALA A 78 28.86 -15.97 -19.75
CA ALA A 78 30.28 -16.25 -19.96
C ALA A 78 30.96 -15.07 -20.67
N SER A 79 31.51 -14.16 -19.85
CA SER A 79 32.60 -13.30 -20.26
C SER A 79 33.72 -14.16 -20.85
N PRO A 80 34.22 -13.90 -22.07
CA PRO A 80 35.58 -14.20 -22.44
C PRO A 80 36.39 -12.93 -22.17
N LEU A 81 37.17 -13.05 -21.11
CA LEU A 81 38.38 -12.29 -20.83
C LEU A 81 39.21 -12.08 -22.12
N LEU A 82 39.79 -10.87 -22.22
CA LEU A 82 41.15 -10.49 -22.68
C LEU A 82 41.11 -9.23 -23.56
N PRO A 83 42.15 -8.37 -23.60
CA PRO A 83 43.16 -8.01 -22.59
C PRO A 83 43.26 -6.48 -22.36
N ALA A 84 43.93 -6.10 -21.26
CA ALA A 84 44.22 -4.73 -20.85
C ALA A 84 45.10 -3.95 -21.84
N GLU A 85 44.85 -2.64 -22.02
CA GLU A 85 45.87 -1.57 -22.07
C GLU A 85 45.21 -0.15 -22.09
N PRO A 86 45.92 0.97 -21.83
CA PRO A 86 45.81 1.67 -20.56
C PRO A 86 45.41 3.16 -20.67
N ALA A 87 45.20 3.76 -19.50
CA ALA A 87 45.43 5.18 -19.19
C ALA A 87 44.57 6.25 -19.89
N ALA A 88 43.67 6.86 -19.11
CA ALA A 88 43.68 8.31 -18.90
C ALA A 88 42.88 8.66 -17.61
N PRO A 89 43.55 9.11 -16.53
CA PRO A 89 42.88 9.66 -15.37
C PRO A 89 42.70 11.16 -15.61
N VAL A 90 41.49 11.70 -15.44
CA VAL A 90 41.38 13.13 -15.09
C VAL A 90 40.26 13.33 -14.07
N PRO A 91 40.53 14.08 -12.99
CA PRO A 91 39.74 14.10 -11.77
C PRO A 91 38.74 15.27 -11.77
N GLY A 92 37.61 15.09 -11.10
CA GLY A 92 36.62 16.15 -10.92
C GLY A 92 35.75 15.87 -9.70
N ALA A 93 36.26 16.29 -8.55
CA ALA A 93 35.56 16.36 -7.25
C ALA A 93 34.38 17.36 -7.31
N PRO A 94 33.74 17.78 -6.20
CA PRO A 94 33.63 17.23 -4.84
C PRO A 94 32.16 17.24 -4.34
N GLY A 95 31.92 16.73 -3.13
CA GLY A 95 30.76 17.10 -2.31
C GLY A 95 30.11 15.87 -1.68
N SER A 96 30.53 15.40 -0.51
CA SER A 96 30.05 15.91 0.80
C SER A 96 28.51 16.02 0.81
N SER A 97 27.74 15.38 1.69
CA SER A 97 28.04 14.99 3.05
C SER A 97 26.79 14.36 3.65
N THR A 98 27.01 13.33 4.47
CA THR A 98 26.33 13.09 5.75
C THR A 98 24.80 12.99 5.77
N THR A 99 24.33 11.73 5.83
CA THR A 99 23.19 11.33 6.67
C THR A 99 23.39 11.87 8.10
N PRO A 100 22.37 12.49 8.72
CA PRO A 100 22.49 13.09 10.04
C PRO A 100 22.48 11.99 11.11
N ALA A 101 23.59 11.89 11.84
CA ALA A 101 23.68 11.15 13.09
C ALA A 101 24.18 12.14 14.16
N ALA A 102 23.30 12.53 15.07
CA ALA A 102 23.57 12.56 16.51
C ALA A 102 22.40 13.23 17.25
N PRO A 103 21.83 12.56 18.27
CA PRO A 103 20.95 13.16 19.25
C PRO A 103 21.79 13.86 20.33
N ALA A 104 21.31 14.99 20.86
CA ALA A 104 21.81 15.55 22.11
C ALA A 104 20.76 16.51 22.73
N PRO A 105 20.86 16.75 24.04
CA PRO A 105 19.73 16.85 24.96
C PRO A 105 19.41 18.29 25.36
N GLU A 106 18.16 18.56 25.74
CA GLU A 106 17.80 19.80 26.41
C GLU A 106 16.98 19.52 27.67
N THR A 107 17.60 19.82 28.82
CA THR A 107 16.94 20.17 30.08
C THR A 107 17.70 21.38 30.61
N PRO A 108 16.99 22.45 30.98
CA PRO A 108 16.96 22.88 32.38
C PRO A 108 15.51 23.20 32.81
N ALA A 109 15.01 22.68 33.92
CA ALA A 109 15.14 23.25 35.28
C ALA A 109 14.53 24.66 35.44
N ALA A 110 13.39 24.73 36.15
CA ALA A 110 13.04 25.64 37.26
C ALA A 110 11.65 26.32 37.18
N THR A 111 10.94 26.28 38.32
CA THR A 111 9.89 27.22 38.81
C THR A 111 8.51 27.07 38.15
N GLU A 112 7.39 26.84 38.84
CA GLU A 112 6.87 27.17 40.18
C GLU A 112 5.92 26.05 40.66
#